data_AF-A0A7K3W9E2-F1
#
_entry.id   AF-A0A7K3W9E2-F1
#
_cell.length_a   1.000
_cell.length_b   1.000
_cell.length_c   1.000
_cell.angle_alpha   90.00
_cell.angle_beta   90.00
_cell.angle_gamma   90.00
#
_symmetry.space_group_name_H-M   'P 1'
#
loop_
_entity.id
_entity.type
_entity.pdbx_description
1 polymer ?
#
loop_
_entity_poly.entity_id
_entity_poly.type
_entity_poly.pdbx_seq_one_letter_code
_entity_poly.pdbx_strand_id
1 'polypeptide(L)'
;MAPREPAPGRAPAGEPGGTPVSGGSLRLRGRRGLFRASTRVTNTALLVVLLAAYASGTVSELTGAAGGWAVAAVHGVLGVLTVLLLPWKRRVVRAGLRRRRASRWLALVMAALALATIAVGVASSTGLVTSLAGQHVLWVHIALAVLLAPMVVWHAVARGTRPRRPGGARTPGRGHLLSRRALLRAGTLGALAVAGYAAVEVAVDVVGLPGRRRRFTGSHEVGSLRPAAMPSTIWLDDRTPDVATADWRVTVTGGGELTVGQLRRHPARTTRRVTLDCTSGWFSTQDWTGVPLSALLTPVAGAGARSVLVRSATGYATASRWTTWTGCCSPPTPGTHRWPPGTARRCAWSRRAGVASGG
;
A
#
# COMPACT_ATOMS: atom_id res chain seq x y z
N MET A 1 -107.52 -19.17 -41.24
CA MET A 1 -106.85 -20.45 -40.89
C MET A 1 -105.38 -20.12 -40.63
N ALA A 2 -104.82 -20.68 -39.56
CA ALA A 2 -103.45 -20.52 -39.04
C ALA A 2 -103.12 -19.20 -38.28
N PRO A 3 -102.99 -19.26 -36.95
CA PRO A 3 -102.71 -18.15 -36.04
C PRO A 3 -101.21 -17.97 -35.71
N ARG A 4 -100.89 -16.81 -35.11
CA ARG A 4 -99.60 -16.48 -34.49
C ARG A 4 -99.39 -17.28 -33.20
N GLU A 5 -98.24 -17.93 -33.07
CA GLU A 5 -97.79 -18.61 -31.85
C GLU A 5 -97.05 -17.67 -30.87
N PRO A 6 -97.11 -17.95 -29.55
CA PRO A 6 -96.66 -17.05 -28.50
C PRO A 6 -95.25 -17.36 -27.97
N ALA A 7 -94.67 -16.37 -27.29
CA ALA A 7 -93.44 -16.47 -26.52
C ALA A 7 -93.61 -17.33 -25.24
N PRO A 8 -92.50 -17.86 -24.69
CA PRO A 8 -92.44 -18.16 -23.28
C PRO A 8 -91.24 -17.54 -22.56
N GLY A 9 -91.53 -16.88 -21.44
CA GLY A 9 -91.05 -17.28 -20.10
C GLY A 9 -89.61 -16.95 -19.71
N ARG A 10 -89.47 -16.15 -18.65
CA ARG A 10 -88.21 -15.83 -17.96
C ARG A 10 -88.11 -16.59 -16.62
N ALA A 11 -86.88 -16.97 -16.26
CA ALA A 11 -86.32 -17.26 -14.91
C ALA A 11 -86.56 -18.69 -14.33
N PRO A 12 -85.65 -19.29 -13.50
CA PRO A 12 -84.77 -18.61 -12.52
C PRO A 12 -83.30 -19.10 -12.40
N ALA A 13 -82.62 -18.53 -11.41
CA ALA A 13 -81.19 -18.51 -11.10
C ALA A 13 -80.55 -19.85 -10.67
N GLY A 14 -79.27 -20.00 -11.02
CA GLY A 14 -78.32 -20.96 -10.44
C GLY A 14 -76.87 -20.47 -10.61
N GLU A 15 -76.27 -19.99 -9.52
CA GLU A 15 -74.81 -19.88 -9.35
C GLU A 15 -74.27 -21.17 -8.69
N PRO A 16 -72.94 -21.39 -8.50
CA PRO A 16 -71.75 -20.85 -9.18
C PRO A 16 -70.77 -21.99 -9.57
N GLY A 17 -70.05 -21.88 -10.69
CA GLY A 17 -69.06 -22.90 -11.04
C GLY A 17 -68.16 -22.52 -12.19
N GLY A 18 -67.03 -21.88 -11.90
CA GLY A 18 -66.02 -21.60 -12.91
C GLY A 18 -65.02 -20.54 -12.47
N THR A 19 -64.09 -20.93 -11.60
CA THR A 19 -62.84 -20.18 -11.45
C THR A 19 -62.08 -20.23 -12.78
N PRO A 20 -61.70 -19.10 -13.39
CA PRO A 20 -60.74 -19.15 -14.47
C PRO A 20 -59.40 -19.55 -13.85
N VAL A 21 -58.85 -20.67 -14.31
CA VAL A 21 -57.49 -21.10 -13.99
C VAL A 21 -56.54 -19.98 -14.42
N SER A 22 -56.16 -19.15 -13.46
CA SER A 22 -55.12 -18.15 -13.62
C SER A 22 -53.84 -18.90 -13.93
N GLY A 23 -53.46 -18.90 -15.20
CA GLY A 23 -52.18 -19.39 -15.70
C GLY A 23 -51.07 -18.67 -14.96
N GLY A 24 -50.61 -19.31 -13.88
CA GLY A 24 -49.48 -18.89 -13.09
C GLY A 24 -48.26 -18.88 -13.99
N SER A 25 -48.00 -17.72 -14.61
CA SER A 25 -46.68 -17.40 -15.11
C SER A 25 -45.75 -17.36 -13.90
N LEU A 26 -45.21 -18.54 -13.57
CA LEU A 26 -44.01 -18.72 -12.78
C LEU A 26 -42.91 -17.97 -13.52
N ARG A 27 -42.87 -16.65 -13.32
CA ARG A 27 -41.73 -15.82 -13.67
C ARG A 27 -40.58 -16.47 -12.94
N LEU A 28 -39.73 -17.15 -13.70
CA LEU A 28 -38.40 -17.59 -13.31
C LEU A 28 -37.62 -16.34 -12.87
N ARG A 29 -37.87 -15.92 -11.64
CA ARG A 29 -37.08 -14.99 -10.83
C ARG A 29 -35.87 -15.73 -10.25
N GLY A 30 -35.47 -16.85 -10.84
CA GLY A 30 -34.26 -17.58 -10.51
C GLY A 30 -33.15 -17.20 -11.46
N ARG A 31 -32.07 -16.60 -10.93
CA ARG A 31 -30.70 -16.43 -11.48
C ARG A 31 -30.17 -15.00 -11.63
N ARG A 32 -31.00 -13.95 -11.69
CA ARG A 32 -30.47 -12.56 -11.78
C ARG A 32 -30.12 -11.89 -10.43
N GLY A 33 -30.43 -12.54 -9.30
CA GLY A 33 -30.29 -11.97 -7.95
C GLY A 33 -28.91 -12.10 -7.29
N LEU A 34 -28.03 -13.00 -7.78
CA LEU A 34 -26.78 -13.28 -7.07
C LEU A 34 -25.70 -12.17 -7.21
N PHE A 35 -25.78 -11.33 -8.25
CA PHE A 35 -24.68 -10.44 -8.65
C PHE A 35 -25.01 -8.94 -8.71
N ARG A 36 -26.18 -8.50 -8.22
CA ARG A 36 -26.45 -7.07 -8.01
C ARG A 36 -26.07 -6.68 -6.59
N ALA A 37 -24.78 -6.49 -6.33
CA ALA A 37 -24.37 -5.67 -5.19
C ALA A 37 -25.02 -4.29 -5.35
N SER A 38 -25.60 -3.76 -4.27
CA SER A 38 -26.14 -2.40 -4.32
C SER A 38 -24.99 -1.43 -4.59
N THR A 39 -25.24 -0.39 -5.39
CA THR A 39 -24.25 0.66 -5.69
C THR A 39 -23.58 1.21 -4.42
N ARG A 40 -24.33 1.25 -3.32
CA ARG A 40 -23.83 1.66 -2.00
C ARG A 40 -22.78 0.69 -1.47
N VAL A 41 -23.07 -0.61 -1.45
CA VAL A 41 -22.12 -1.63 -0.99
C VAL A 41 -20.83 -1.61 -1.80
N THR A 42 -20.89 -1.51 -3.13
CA THR A 42 -19.68 -1.45 -3.96
C THR A 42 -18.85 -0.19 -3.69
N ASN A 43 -19.48 0.98 -3.58
CA ASN A 43 -18.76 2.23 -3.30
C ASN A 43 -18.17 2.24 -1.89
N THR A 44 -18.90 1.75 -0.88
CA THR A 44 -18.40 1.65 0.50
C THR A 44 -17.26 0.64 0.60
N ALA A 45 -17.38 -0.54 -0.02
CA ALA A 45 -16.32 -1.53 -0.06
C ALA A 45 -15.06 -0.97 -0.73
N LEU A 46 -15.20 -0.32 -1.89
CA LEU A 46 -14.07 0.29 -2.59
C LEU A 46 -13.41 1.40 -1.74
N LEU A 47 -14.20 2.25 -1.07
CA LEU A 47 -13.67 3.28 -0.18
C LEU A 47 -12.87 2.65 0.97
N VAL A 48 -13.40 1.63 1.64
CA VAL A 48 -12.69 0.94 2.73
C VAL A 48 -11.40 0.30 2.24
N VAL A 49 -11.42 -0.37 1.08
CA VAL A 49 -10.23 -0.99 0.49
C VAL A 49 -9.19 0.06 0.12
N LEU A 50 -9.59 1.19 -0.48
CA LEU A 50 -8.67 2.28 -0.82
C LEU A 50 -8.05 2.94 0.42
N LEU A 51 -8.84 3.16 1.47
CA LEU A 51 -8.34 3.69 2.74
C LEU A 51 -7.34 2.71 3.38
N ALA A 52 -7.66 1.41 3.37
CA ALA A 52 -6.75 0.38 3.86
C ALA A 52 -5.47 0.30 3.02
N ALA A 53 -5.56 0.44 1.69
CA ALA A 53 -4.40 0.42 0.79
C ALA A 53 -3.49 1.63 1.03
N TYR A 54 -4.08 2.81 1.22
CA TYR A 54 -3.35 4.03 1.55
C TYR A 54 -2.65 3.93 2.92
N ALA A 55 -3.37 3.41 3.92
CA ALA A 55 -2.81 3.20 5.26
C ALA A 55 -1.67 2.17 5.23
N SER A 56 -1.85 1.02 4.58
CA SER A 56 -0.82 -0.01 4.48
C SER A 56 0.39 0.46 3.69
N GLY A 57 0.21 1.24 2.61
CA GLY A 57 1.30 1.86 1.87
C GLY A 57 2.09 2.84 2.72
N THR A 58 1.39 3.72 3.47
CA THR A 58 2.03 4.65 4.42
C THR A 58 2.82 3.92 5.49
N VAL A 59 2.28 2.84 6.06
CA VAL A 59 3.01 2.02 7.04
C VAL A 59 4.22 1.35 6.39
N SER A 60 4.11 0.88 5.15
CA SER A 60 5.23 0.29 4.41
C SER A 60 6.39 1.28 4.24
N GLU A 61 6.10 2.53 3.87
CA GLU A 61 7.09 3.62 3.77
C GLU A 61 7.79 3.92 5.10
N LEU A 62 7.06 3.81 6.21
CA LEU A 62 7.62 4.08 7.54
C LEU A 62 8.35 2.88 8.15
N THR A 63 8.27 1.69 7.53
CA THR A 63 8.73 0.42 8.14
C THR A 63 9.91 -0.20 7.39
N GLY A 64 11.13 0.12 7.80
CA GLY A 64 12.36 -0.60 7.37
C GLY A 64 12.70 -1.84 8.22
N ALA A 65 11.72 -2.45 8.89
CA ALA A 65 11.91 -3.52 9.87
C ALA A 65 11.81 -4.94 9.28
N ALA A 66 12.42 -5.93 9.94
CA ALA A 66 12.38 -7.34 9.51
C ALA A 66 10.96 -7.94 9.36
N GLY A 67 9.93 -7.36 10.00
CA GLY A 67 8.52 -7.74 9.83
C GLY A 67 7.73 -6.94 8.79
N GLY A 68 8.37 -5.97 8.11
CA GLY A 68 7.69 -5.06 7.18
C GLY A 68 7.15 -5.74 5.92
N TRP A 69 7.65 -6.94 5.58
CA TRP A 69 7.20 -7.69 4.41
C TRP A 69 5.70 -8.04 4.47
N ALA A 70 5.15 -8.29 5.66
CA ALA A 70 3.73 -8.61 5.82
C ALA A 70 2.85 -7.40 5.46
N VAL A 71 3.28 -6.19 5.82
CA VAL A 71 2.59 -4.95 5.47
C VAL A 71 2.61 -4.73 3.96
N ALA A 72 3.77 -4.92 3.34
CA ALA A 72 3.91 -4.81 1.88
C ALA A 72 3.05 -5.84 1.13
N ALA A 73 2.99 -7.09 1.61
CA ALA A 73 2.12 -8.12 1.06
C ALA A 73 0.63 -7.75 1.20
N VAL A 74 0.21 -7.26 2.37
CA VAL A 74 -1.15 -6.76 2.58
C VAL A 74 -1.47 -5.61 1.63
N HIS A 75 -0.54 -4.68 1.42
CA HIS A 75 -0.70 -3.60 0.45
C HIS A 75 -0.91 -4.14 -0.99
N GLY A 76 -0.08 -5.11 -1.42
CA GLY A 76 -0.24 -5.79 -2.70
C GLY A 76 -1.60 -6.48 -2.87
N VAL A 77 -2.06 -7.21 -1.85
CA VAL A 77 -3.39 -7.86 -1.83
C VAL A 77 -4.52 -6.83 -1.93
N LEU A 78 -4.41 -5.70 -1.24
CA LEU A 78 -5.40 -4.61 -1.32
C LEU A 78 -5.42 -3.95 -2.71
N GLY A 79 -4.26 -3.85 -3.37
CA GLY A 79 -4.16 -3.46 -4.78
C GLY A 79 -4.94 -4.41 -5.70
N VAL A 80 -4.73 -5.72 -5.56
CA VAL A 80 -5.47 -6.75 -6.32
C VAL A 80 -6.96 -6.70 -6.01
N LEU A 81 -7.34 -6.56 -4.73
CA LEU A 81 -8.75 -6.45 -4.33
C LEU A 81 -9.41 -5.21 -4.95
N THR A 82 -8.69 -4.09 -5.05
CA THR A 82 -9.15 -2.90 -5.76
C THR A 82 -9.47 -3.23 -7.22
N VAL A 83 -8.55 -3.93 -7.91
CA VAL A 83 -8.73 -4.40 -9.30
C VAL A 83 -9.96 -5.30 -9.43
N LEU A 84 -10.12 -6.26 -8.53
CA LEU A 84 -11.27 -7.17 -8.52
C LEU A 84 -12.60 -6.42 -8.33
N LEU A 85 -12.64 -5.28 -7.65
CA LEU A 85 -13.87 -4.49 -7.48
C LEU A 85 -14.24 -3.63 -8.70
N LEU A 86 -13.31 -3.39 -9.65
CA LEU A 86 -13.56 -2.54 -10.83
C LEU A 86 -14.74 -2.98 -11.72
N PRO A 87 -14.98 -4.27 -12.03
CA PRO A 87 -16.10 -4.69 -12.86
C PRO A 87 -17.46 -4.24 -12.33
N TRP A 88 -17.64 -4.27 -10.99
CA TRP A 88 -18.84 -3.76 -10.34
C TRP A 88 -18.89 -2.24 -10.36
N LYS A 89 -17.76 -1.56 -10.13
CA LYS A 89 -17.65 -0.10 -10.23
C LYS A 89 -17.96 0.40 -11.63
N ARG A 90 -17.56 -0.30 -12.70
CA ARG A 90 -17.82 0.05 -14.11
C ARG A 90 -19.31 0.18 -14.40
N ARG A 91 -20.14 -0.70 -13.81
CA ARG A 91 -21.62 -0.63 -13.96
C ARG A 91 -22.18 0.66 -13.36
N VAL A 92 -21.68 1.05 -12.18
CA VAL A 92 -22.04 2.30 -11.51
C VAL A 92 -21.58 3.52 -12.31
N VAL A 93 -20.34 3.49 -12.80
CA VAL A 93 -19.74 4.58 -13.60
C VAL A 93 -20.52 4.79 -14.89
N ARG A 94 -20.85 3.73 -15.64
CA ARG A 94 -21.68 3.82 -16.86
C ARG A 94 -23.04 4.48 -16.59
N ALA A 95 -23.71 4.10 -15.51
CA ALA A 95 -24.97 4.71 -15.10
C ALA A 95 -24.81 6.17 -14.59
N GLY A 96 -23.62 6.54 -14.12
CA GLY A 96 -23.26 7.90 -13.72
C GLY A 96 -22.99 8.81 -14.92
N LEU A 97 -22.21 8.33 -15.90
CA LEU A 97 -21.82 9.08 -17.10
C LEU A 97 -23.01 9.46 -17.99
N ARG A 98 -24.08 8.65 -17.97
CA ARG A 98 -25.35 8.98 -18.65
C ARG A 98 -26.03 10.24 -18.09
N ARG A 99 -25.73 10.62 -16.84
CA ARG A 99 -26.23 11.85 -16.21
C ARG A 99 -25.21 12.96 -16.46
N ARG A 100 -25.36 13.70 -17.57
CA ARG A 100 -24.44 14.75 -18.05
C ARG A 100 -24.21 15.89 -17.04
N ARG A 101 -23.40 15.66 -16.00
CA ARG A 101 -23.05 16.66 -14.98
C ARG A 101 -21.75 17.38 -15.33
N ALA A 102 -21.67 18.69 -15.05
CA ALA A 102 -20.47 19.50 -15.30
C ALA A 102 -19.21 18.93 -14.63
N SER A 103 -19.33 18.39 -13.41
CA SER A 103 -18.19 17.79 -12.68
C SER A 103 -17.72 16.43 -13.21
N ARG A 104 -18.16 15.98 -14.40
CA ARG A 104 -17.80 14.66 -14.94
C ARG A 104 -16.29 14.51 -15.13
N TRP A 105 -15.63 15.60 -15.53
CA TRP A 105 -14.21 15.61 -15.83
C TRP A 105 -13.40 15.22 -14.59
N LEU A 106 -13.77 15.72 -13.42
CA LEU A 106 -13.07 15.43 -12.17
C LEU A 106 -13.15 13.94 -11.77
N ALA A 107 -14.28 13.29 -12.08
CA ALA A 107 -14.42 11.84 -11.89
C ALA A 107 -13.61 11.03 -12.91
N LEU A 108 -13.43 11.54 -14.13
CA LEU A 108 -12.57 10.93 -15.15
C LEU A 108 -11.09 11.08 -14.80
N VAL A 109 -10.67 12.27 -14.33
CA VAL A 109 -9.30 12.51 -13.85
C VAL A 109 -8.99 11.60 -12.68
N MET A 110 -9.87 11.51 -11.68
CA MET A 110 -9.69 10.60 -10.54
C MET A 110 -9.59 9.13 -11.00
N ALA A 111 -10.39 8.72 -11.98
CA ALA A 111 -10.34 7.36 -12.52
C ALA A 111 -9.04 7.10 -13.30
N ALA A 112 -8.59 8.06 -14.11
CA ALA A 112 -7.32 7.98 -14.84
C ALA A 112 -6.15 7.90 -13.85
N LEU A 113 -6.16 8.72 -12.81
CA LEU A 113 -5.14 8.74 -11.77
C LEU A 113 -5.11 7.40 -11.01
N ALA A 114 -6.26 6.85 -10.62
CA ALA A 114 -6.33 5.54 -9.98
C ALA A 114 -5.81 4.40 -10.87
N LEU A 115 -6.14 4.42 -12.16
CA LEU A 115 -5.61 3.45 -13.12
C LEU A 115 -4.10 3.60 -13.31
N ALA A 116 -3.59 4.83 -13.39
CA ALA A 116 -2.17 5.11 -13.47
C ALA A 116 -1.44 4.64 -12.21
N THR A 117 -1.95 4.92 -11.01
CA THR A 117 -1.36 4.42 -9.74
C THR A 117 -1.25 2.90 -9.74
N ILE A 118 -2.32 2.18 -10.15
CA ILE A 118 -2.31 0.71 -10.23
C ILE A 118 -1.29 0.24 -11.27
N ALA A 119 -1.29 0.82 -12.48
CA ALA A 119 -0.40 0.42 -13.55
C ALA A 119 1.08 0.63 -13.18
N VAL A 120 1.41 1.78 -12.59
CA VAL A 120 2.78 2.09 -12.12
C VAL A 120 3.17 1.16 -10.96
N GLY A 121 2.25 0.83 -10.05
CA GLY A 121 2.51 -0.14 -8.99
C GLY A 121 2.83 -1.54 -9.52
N VAL A 122 2.08 -2.01 -10.51
CA VAL A 122 2.36 -3.28 -11.21
C VAL A 122 3.68 -3.21 -11.98
N ALA A 123 3.95 -2.11 -12.68
CA ALA A 123 5.24 -1.93 -13.37
C ALA A 123 6.42 -2.00 -12.38
N SER A 124 6.29 -1.34 -11.22
CA SER A 124 7.28 -1.38 -10.14
C SER A 124 7.55 -2.79 -9.62
N SER A 125 6.51 -3.64 -9.50
CA SER A 125 6.66 -5.01 -9.00
C SER A 125 7.39 -5.93 -9.98
N THR A 126 7.27 -5.68 -11.29
CA THR A 126 7.97 -6.46 -12.33
C THR A 126 9.44 -6.10 -12.46
N GLY A 127 9.85 -4.89 -12.10
CA GLY A 127 11.21 -4.39 -12.31
C GLY A 127 11.62 -4.16 -13.77
N LEU A 128 10.68 -4.27 -14.72
CA LEU A 128 10.95 -3.97 -16.14
C LEU A 128 11.18 -2.48 -16.38
N VAL A 129 10.54 -1.64 -15.57
CA VAL A 129 10.74 -0.19 -15.56
C VAL A 129 11.15 0.18 -14.15
N THR A 130 12.39 0.63 -13.98
CA THR A 130 12.94 1.02 -12.68
C THR A 130 12.96 2.54 -12.48
N SER A 131 12.92 3.31 -13.57
CA SER A 131 12.79 4.77 -13.53
C SER A 131 11.84 5.31 -14.61
N LEU A 132 11.21 6.44 -14.32
CA LEU A 132 10.36 7.22 -15.22
C LEU A 132 10.62 8.70 -14.97
N ALA A 133 10.93 9.47 -16.02
CA ALA A 133 11.25 10.90 -15.93
C ALA A 133 12.34 11.23 -14.88
N GLY A 134 13.38 10.38 -14.79
CA GLY A 134 14.49 10.55 -13.84
C GLY A 134 14.17 10.15 -12.39
N GLN A 135 12.94 9.71 -12.09
CA GLN A 135 12.53 9.25 -10.77
C GLN A 135 12.31 7.75 -10.72
N HIS A 136 12.56 7.11 -9.58
CA HIS A 136 12.26 5.69 -9.41
C HIS A 136 10.76 5.42 -9.57
N VAL A 137 10.40 4.32 -10.24
CA VAL A 137 8.98 4.00 -10.53
C VAL A 137 8.14 3.86 -9.26
N LEU A 138 8.72 3.33 -8.18
CA LEU A 138 8.03 3.26 -6.88
C LEU A 138 7.72 4.65 -6.32
N TRP A 139 8.64 5.61 -6.45
CA TRP A 139 8.39 7.01 -6.07
C TRP A 139 7.24 7.61 -6.88
N VAL A 140 7.17 7.34 -8.19
CA VAL A 140 6.05 7.79 -9.03
C VAL A 140 4.72 7.19 -8.57
N HIS A 141 4.69 5.91 -8.19
CA HIS A 141 3.51 5.27 -7.63
C HIS A 141 3.02 6.00 -6.36
N ILE A 142 3.94 6.33 -5.45
CA ILE A 142 3.65 7.07 -4.21
C ILE A 142 3.10 8.46 -4.54
N ALA A 143 3.76 9.20 -5.44
CA ALA A 143 3.32 10.54 -5.84
C ALA A 143 1.89 10.53 -6.41
N LEU A 144 1.58 9.57 -7.29
CA LEU A 144 0.24 9.40 -7.85
C LEU A 144 -0.79 9.05 -6.76
N ALA A 145 -0.43 8.21 -5.80
CA ALA A 145 -1.31 7.84 -4.68
C ALA A 145 -1.60 9.04 -3.75
N VAL A 146 -0.59 9.85 -3.44
CA VAL A 146 -0.74 11.10 -2.67
C VAL A 146 -1.66 12.07 -3.40
N LEU A 147 -1.51 12.21 -4.72
CA LEU A 147 -2.36 13.08 -5.54
C LEU A 147 -3.80 12.56 -5.64
N LEU A 148 -3.99 11.24 -5.62
CA LEU A 148 -5.30 10.59 -5.69
C LEU A 148 -6.11 10.75 -4.40
N ALA A 149 -5.45 10.71 -3.24
CA ALA A 149 -6.08 10.76 -1.92
C ALA A 149 -7.07 11.93 -1.75
N PRO A 150 -6.70 13.21 -1.98
CA PRO A 150 -7.64 14.33 -1.82
C PRO A 150 -8.82 14.24 -2.79
N MET A 151 -8.62 13.72 -4.00
CA MET A 151 -9.72 13.52 -4.96
C MET A 151 -10.73 12.48 -4.48
N VAL A 152 -10.25 11.37 -3.91
CA VAL A 152 -11.10 10.31 -3.34
C VAL A 152 -11.87 10.83 -2.13
N VAL A 153 -11.21 11.57 -1.23
CA VAL A 153 -11.85 12.20 -0.05
C VAL A 153 -12.92 13.18 -0.51
N TRP A 154 -12.58 14.11 -1.41
CA TRP A 154 -13.53 15.05 -1.98
C TRP A 154 -14.71 14.33 -2.65
N HIS A 155 -14.43 13.27 -3.42
CA HIS A 155 -15.48 12.48 -4.07
C HIS A 155 -16.40 11.81 -3.03
N ALA A 156 -15.84 11.23 -1.97
CA ALA A 156 -16.61 10.57 -0.92
C ALA A 156 -17.53 11.56 -0.18
N VAL A 157 -17.06 12.78 0.11
CA VAL A 157 -17.83 13.84 0.77
C VAL A 157 -18.87 14.45 -0.18
N ALA A 158 -18.44 14.90 -1.37
CA ALA A 158 -19.31 15.58 -2.34
C ALA A 158 -20.33 14.66 -3.03
N ARG A 159 -20.07 13.35 -3.05
CA ARG A 159 -20.95 12.32 -3.64
C ARG A 159 -21.44 11.30 -2.62
N GLY A 160 -21.28 11.60 -1.33
CA GLY A 160 -21.75 10.77 -0.23
C GLY A 160 -23.21 10.38 -0.43
N THR A 161 -23.50 9.09 -0.30
CA THR A 161 -24.88 8.61 -0.38
C THR A 161 -25.60 9.07 0.88
N ARG A 162 -26.28 10.22 0.80
CA ARG A 162 -27.10 10.73 1.91
C ARG A 162 -27.93 9.57 2.50
N PRO A 163 -27.93 9.37 3.84
CA PRO A 163 -28.91 8.52 4.47
C PRO A 163 -30.27 8.97 3.98
N ARG A 164 -31.09 8.04 3.46
CA ARG A 164 -32.50 8.38 3.32
C ARG A 164 -32.97 8.66 4.75
N ARG A 165 -33.48 9.87 5.02
CA ARG A 165 -34.27 10.09 6.23
C ARG A 165 -35.31 8.96 6.28
N PRO A 166 -35.47 8.23 7.39
CA PRO A 166 -36.48 7.21 7.50
C PRO A 166 -37.85 7.90 7.54
N GLY A 167 -38.37 8.25 6.36
CA GLY A 167 -39.77 8.60 6.18
C GLY A 167 -40.51 7.31 5.83
N GLY A 168 -41.31 6.81 6.77
CA GLY A 168 -42.31 5.77 6.55
C GLY A 168 -41.80 4.33 6.66
N ALA A 169 -42.03 3.74 7.84
CA ALA A 169 -42.35 2.33 8.07
C ALA A 169 -41.66 1.26 7.19
N ARG A 170 -40.47 0.84 7.61
CA ARG A 170 -40.09 -0.58 7.75
C ARG A 170 -38.78 -0.60 8.54
N THR A 171 -38.84 -1.08 9.76
CA THR A 171 -37.67 -1.35 10.62
C THR A 171 -36.64 -2.12 9.80
N PRO A 172 -35.49 -1.53 9.43
CA PRO A 172 -34.44 -2.30 8.78
C PRO A 172 -33.86 -3.19 9.87
N GLY A 173 -34.12 -4.50 9.78
CA GLY A 173 -33.47 -5.47 10.66
C GLY A 173 -31.96 -5.18 10.67
N ARG A 174 -31.43 -4.83 11.86
CA ARG A 174 -30.02 -4.54 12.14
C ARG A 174 -29.08 -5.74 11.89
N GLY A 175 -29.52 -6.78 11.17
CA GLY A 175 -28.77 -8.02 10.93
C GLY A 175 -28.18 -8.19 9.51
N HIS A 176 -28.45 -7.31 8.55
CA HIS A 176 -28.10 -7.60 7.15
C HIS A 176 -26.66 -7.22 6.71
N LEU A 177 -25.91 -6.47 7.52
CA LEU A 177 -24.49 -6.20 7.24
C LEU A 177 -23.58 -7.39 7.58
N LEU A 178 -24.04 -8.27 8.48
CA LEU A 178 -23.36 -9.50 8.92
C LEU A 178 -24.12 -10.76 8.48
N SER A 179 -24.79 -10.72 7.32
CA SER A 179 -25.39 -11.95 6.79
C SER A 179 -24.30 -12.96 6.45
N ARG A 180 -24.52 -14.25 6.71
CA ARG A 180 -23.63 -15.36 6.28
C ARG A 180 -23.20 -15.21 4.81
N ARG A 181 -24.12 -14.78 3.95
CA ARG A 181 -23.85 -14.52 2.52
C ARG A 181 -22.90 -13.36 2.28
N ALA A 182 -22.99 -12.28 3.06
CA ALA A 182 -22.07 -11.14 2.96
C ALA A 182 -20.66 -11.54 3.44
N LEU A 183 -20.58 -12.27 4.56
CA LEU A 183 -19.32 -12.80 5.06
C LEU A 183 -18.65 -13.75 4.06
N LEU A 184 -19.42 -14.70 3.50
CA LEU A 184 -18.91 -15.61 2.47
C LEU A 184 -18.42 -14.85 1.23
N ARG A 185 -19.16 -13.84 0.75
CA ARG A 185 -18.73 -13.02 -0.40
C ARG A 185 -17.46 -12.22 -0.12
N ALA A 186 -17.36 -11.62 1.07
CA ALA A 186 -16.16 -10.90 1.49
C ALA A 186 -14.97 -11.86 1.61
N GLY A 187 -15.18 -13.04 2.21
CA GLY A 187 -14.19 -14.10 2.31
C GLY A 187 -13.71 -14.60 0.95
N THR A 188 -14.64 -14.87 0.01
CA THR A 188 -14.28 -15.27 -1.36
C THR A 188 -13.50 -14.19 -2.09
N LEU A 189 -13.90 -12.92 -1.97
CA LEU A 189 -13.14 -11.81 -2.58
C LEU A 189 -11.75 -11.65 -1.95
N GLY A 190 -11.64 -11.81 -0.62
CA GLY A 190 -10.36 -11.81 0.08
C GLY A 190 -9.45 -12.95 -0.38
N ALA A 191 -9.98 -14.18 -0.47
CA ALA A 191 -9.25 -15.34 -0.95
C ALA A 191 -8.78 -15.17 -2.41
N LEU A 192 -9.65 -14.64 -3.29
CA LEU A 192 -9.28 -14.33 -4.67
C LEU A 192 -8.22 -13.24 -4.76
N ALA A 193 -8.23 -12.25 -3.87
CA ALA A 193 -7.22 -11.21 -3.83
C ALA A 193 -5.85 -11.76 -3.38
N VAL A 194 -5.83 -12.62 -2.37
CA VAL A 194 -4.61 -13.32 -1.92
C VAL A 194 -4.07 -14.23 -3.02
N ALA A 195 -4.92 -15.04 -3.64
CA ALA A 195 -4.54 -15.91 -4.74
C ALA A 195 -4.03 -15.11 -5.96
N GLY A 196 -4.69 -14.00 -6.29
CA GLY A 196 -4.27 -13.11 -7.37
C GLY A 196 -2.92 -12.44 -7.10
N TYR A 197 -2.67 -12.01 -5.86
CA TYR A 197 -1.35 -11.50 -5.46
C TYR A 197 -0.27 -12.57 -5.57
N ALA A 198 -0.52 -13.77 -5.04
CA ALA A 198 0.40 -14.89 -5.16
C ALA A 198 0.68 -15.26 -6.63
N ALA A 199 -0.34 -15.23 -7.49
CA ALA A 199 -0.18 -15.48 -8.92
C ALA A 199 0.71 -14.43 -9.60
N VAL A 200 0.62 -13.15 -9.21
CA VAL A 200 1.52 -12.10 -9.71
C VAL A 200 2.96 -12.37 -9.27
N GLU A 201 3.20 -12.71 -8.01
CA GLU A 201 4.54 -13.05 -7.51
C GLU A 201 5.14 -14.26 -8.23
N VAL A 202 4.36 -15.33 -8.38
CA VAL A 202 4.77 -16.53 -9.10
C VAL A 202 5.06 -16.22 -10.57
N ALA A 203 4.23 -15.40 -11.22
CA ALA A 203 4.47 -15.00 -12.61
C ALA A 203 5.78 -14.20 -12.76
N VAL A 204 6.07 -13.27 -11.84
CA VAL A 204 7.32 -12.51 -11.82
C VAL A 204 8.53 -13.45 -11.66
N ASP A 205 8.43 -14.45 -10.78
CA ASP A 205 9.51 -15.40 -10.55
C ASP A 205 9.73 -16.39 -11.70
N VAL A 206 8.65 -17.04 -12.18
CA VAL A 206 8.68 -18.04 -13.27
C VAL A 206 9.13 -17.44 -14.60
N VAL A 207 8.68 -16.21 -14.92
CA VAL A 207 9.13 -15.50 -16.13
C VAL A 207 10.56 -14.96 -15.95
N GLY A 208 11.11 -14.97 -14.74
CA GLY A 208 12.47 -14.50 -14.46
C GLY A 208 12.60 -12.97 -14.54
N LEU A 209 11.51 -12.24 -14.31
CA LEU A 209 11.51 -10.78 -14.38
C LEU A 209 12.43 -10.18 -13.29
N PRO A 210 13.06 -9.00 -13.54
CA PRO A 210 13.97 -8.38 -12.57
C PRO A 210 13.36 -8.20 -11.18
N GLY A 211 12.04 -8.01 -11.12
CA GLY A 211 11.22 -7.89 -9.92
C GLY A 211 11.30 -9.06 -8.93
N ARG A 212 11.80 -10.23 -9.32
CA ARG A 212 12.05 -11.33 -8.36
C ARG A 212 13.18 -11.03 -7.37
N ARG A 213 14.08 -10.10 -7.72
CA ARG A 213 15.23 -9.71 -6.88
C ARG A 213 14.95 -8.48 -6.01
N ARG A 214 13.76 -7.90 -6.10
CA ARG A 214 13.38 -6.72 -5.31
C ARG A 214 13.33 -7.06 -3.82
N ARG A 215 13.56 -6.06 -2.97
CA ARG A 215 13.36 -6.24 -1.52
C ARG A 215 11.88 -6.12 -1.17
N PHE A 216 11.51 -6.52 0.04
CA PHE A 216 10.12 -6.47 0.49
C PHE A 216 9.55 -5.04 0.49
N THR A 217 10.40 -4.02 0.55
CA THR A 217 10.06 -2.60 0.40
C THR A 217 9.65 -2.21 -1.02
N GLY A 218 9.80 -3.11 -2.00
CA GLY A 218 9.60 -2.84 -3.42
C GLY A 218 10.82 -2.22 -4.12
N SER A 219 11.93 -2.05 -3.40
CA SER A 219 13.14 -1.43 -3.92
C SER A 219 13.96 -2.37 -4.82
N HIS A 220 14.66 -1.79 -5.79
CA HIS A 220 15.53 -2.49 -6.75
C HIS A 220 17.00 -2.19 -6.52
N GLU A 221 17.88 -3.10 -6.92
CA GLU A 221 19.33 -2.97 -6.73
C GLU A 221 19.88 -1.84 -7.60
N VAL A 222 20.65 -0.93 -6.99
CA VAL A 222 21.39 0.12 -7.71
C VAL A 222 22.78 0.30 -7.11
N GLY A 223 23.81 0.03 -7.93
CA GLY A 223 25.18 0.41 -7.63
C GLY A 223 25.83 -0.33 -6.46
N SER A 224 25.38 -1.53 -6.10
CA SER A 224 25.97 -2.32 -5.02
C SER A 224 27.45 -2.58 -5.29
N LEU A 225 28.27 -2.38 -4.24
CA LEU A 225 29.73 -2.43 -4.27
C LEU A 225 30.37 -1.43 -5.24
N ARG A 226 29.59 -0.47 -5.76
CA ARG A 226 30.02 0.63 -6.63
C ARG A 226 29.58 1.97 -6.02
N PRO A 227 30.33 2.51 -5.03
CA PRO A 227 29.93 3.70 -4.28
C PRO A 227 29.60 4.92 -5.17
N ALA A 228 30.32 5.10 -6.29
CA ALA A 228 30.08 6.20 -7.23
C ALA A 228 28.75 6.09 -8.00
N ALA A 229 28.19 4.88 -8.11
CA ALA A 229 26.91 4.63 -8.78
C ALA A 229 25.73 4.51 -7.79
N MET A 230 25.99 4.60 -6.48
CA MET A 230 24.95 4.55 -5.45
C MET A 230 24.16 5.86 -5.44
N PRO A 231 22.81 5.83 -5.52
CA PRO A 231 22.01 7.05 -5.49
C PRO A 231 22.21 7.86 -4.22
N SER A 232 22.14 9.18 -4.36
CA SER A 232 22.06 10.12 -3.24
C SER A 232 20.61 10.51 -3.00
N THR A 233 20.11 10.30 -1.79
CA THR A 233 18.82 10.84 -1.34
C THR A 233 19.05 11.94 -0.33
N ILE A 234 18.31 13.03 -0.47
CA ILE A 234 18.30 14.17 0.44
C ILE A 234 16.88 14.38 0.95
N TRP A 235 16.72 15.00 2.13
CA TRP A 235 15.41 15.26 2.67
C TRP A 235 14.74 16.40 1.90
N LEU A 236 13.71 16.07 1.12
CA LEU A 236 12.93 17.03 0.33
C LEU A 236 13.83 17.96 -0.51
N ASP A 237 13.97 19.23 -0.12
CA ASP A 237 14.74 20.26 -0.81
C ASP A 237 15.99 20.71 -0.03
N ASP A 238 16.47 19.91 0.92
CA ASP A 238 17.73 20.18 1.62
C ASP A 238 18.88 20.33 0.59
N ARG A 239 19.76 21.30 0.80
CA ARG A 239 20.98 21.44 0.00
C ARG A 239 22.06 20.52 0.55
N THR A 240 22.87 19.94 -0.34
CA THR A 240 24.07 19.22 0.10
C THR A 240 25.07 20.26 0.60
N PRO A 241 25.42 20.27 1.90
CA PRO A 241 26.35 21.25 2.43
C PRO A 241 27.75 20.97 1.88
N ASP A 242 28.48 22.03 1.53
CA ASP A 242 29.91 21.93 1.28
C ASP A 242 30.64 21.89 2.62
N VAL A 243 31.41 20.82 2.86
CA VAL A 243 32.02 20.54 4.16
C VAL A 243 33.51 20.29 3.98
N ALA A 244 34.32 21.24 4.46
CA ALA A 244 35.77 21.07 4.57
C ALA A 244 36.09 19.98 5.61
N THR A 245 36.52 18.81 5.14
CA THR A 245 36.76 17.63 6.00
C THR A 245 37.85 17.83 7.06
N ALA A 246 38.79 18.76 6.85
CA ALA A 246 39.85 19.10 7.80
C ALA A 246 39.30 19.79 9.05
N ASP A 247 38.33 20.67 8.86
CA ASP A 247 37.75 21.49 9.94
C ASP A 247 36.50 20.85 10.54
N TRP A 248 35.92 19.86 9.85
CA TRP A 248 34.72 19.18 10.32
C TRP A 248 34.94 18.50 11.69
N ARG A 249 33.98 18.71 12.58
CA ARG A 249 33.92 18.11 13.92
C ARG A 249 32.60 17.38 14.11
N VAL A 250 32.66 16.27 14.83
CA VAL A 250 31.49 15.54 15.32
C VAL A 250 31.42 15.72 16.82
N THR A 251 30.38 16.40 17.29
CA THR A 251 30.12 16.57 18.72
C THR A 251 29.40 15.34 19.27
N VAL A 252 29.95 14.74 20.31
CA VAL A 252 29.33 13.68 21.10
C VAL A 252 28.98 14.28 22.46
N THR A 253 27.68 14.38 22.77
CA THR A 253 27.24 14.92 24.07
C THR A 253 27.82 14.07 25.21
N GLY A 254 28.56 14.71 26.13
CA GLY A 254 29.29 14.04 27.21
C GLY A 254 30.64 13.42 26.81
N GLY A 255 30.96 13.36 25.51
CA GLY A 255 32.21 12.80 24.97
C GLY A 255 33.11 13.78 24.22
N GLY A 256 32.72 15.06 24.15
CA GLY A 256 33.50 16.12 23.50
C GLY A 256 33.39 16.11 21.97
N GLU A 257 34.32 16.78 21.31
CA GLU A 257 34.36 16.90 19.85
C GLU A 257 35.45 16.04 19.23
N LEU A 258 35.11 15.39 18.11
CA LEU A 258 36.00 14.51 17.36
C LEU A 258 36.21 15.01 15.94
N THR A 259 37.46 15.14 15.53
CA THR A 259 37.86 15.41 14.14
C THR A 259 37.65 14.18 13.26
N VAL A 260 37.52 14.39 11.95
CA VAL A 260 37.52 13.28 10.97
C VAL A 260 38.81 12.45 11.05
N GLY A 261 39.96 13.10 11.32
CA GLY A 261 41.24 12.43 11.49
C GLY A 261 41.27 11.47 12.70
N GLN A 262 40.71 11.89 13.83
CA GLN A 262 40.56 11.04 15.02
C GLN A 262 39.64 9.85 14.73
N LEU A 263 38.50 10.06 14.07
CA LEU A 263 37.59 8.98 13.69
C LEU A 263 38.24 7.96 12.73
N ARG A 264 39.10 8.41 11.81
CA ARG A 264 39.83 7.54 10.88
C ARG A 264 40.88 6.65 11.57
N ARG A 265 41.47 7.13 12.67
CA ARG A 265 42.50 6.42 13.46
C ARG A 265 41.93 5.71 14.69
N HIS A 266 40.64 5.84 14.96
CA HIS A 266 40.02 5.27 16.14
C HIS A 266 40.17 3.73 16.17
N PRO A 267 40.57 3.12 17.30
CA PRO A 267 40.89 1.69 17.36
C PRO A 267 39.68 0.79 17.07
N ALA A 268 38.47 1.23 17.43
CA ALA A 268 37.24 0.50 17.15
C ALA A 268 36.74 0.61 15.68
N ARG A 269 37.50 1.26 14.78
CA ARG A 269 37.11 1.43 13.38
C ARG A 269 37.04 0.05 12.69
N THR A 270 35.95 -0.20 11.99
CA THR A 270 35.68 -1.49 11.35
C THR A 270 35.02 -1.31 9.99
N THR A 271 35.03 -2.36 9.18
CA THR A 271 34.34 -2.43 7.89
C THR A 271 33.23 -3.47 7.94
N ARG A 272 32.04 -3.12 7.44
CA ARG A 272 30.89 -4.02 7.38
C ARG A 272 30.15 -3.91 6.07
N ARG A 273 29.75 -5.05 5.52
CA ARG A 273 28.84 -5.11 4.38
C ARG A 273 27.42 -4.88 4.84
N VAL A 274 26.79 -3.82 4.37
CA VAL A 274 25.43 -3.43 4.77
C VAL A 274 24.64 -2.92 3.56
N THR A 275 23.37 -3.30 3.51
CA THR A 275 22.41 -2.80 2.54
C THR A 275 21.70 -1.56 3.08
N LEU A 276 21.79 -0.46 2.35
CA LEU A 276 20.91 0.69 2.50
C LEU A 276 19.71 0.49 1.58
N ASP A 277 18.51 0.60 2.12
CA ASP A 277 17.25 0.33 1.42
C ASP A 277 16.34 1.54 1.55
N CYS A 278 16.19 2.26 0.45
CA CYS A 278 15.32 3.40 0.36
C CYS A 278 13.92 2.92 -0.02
N THR A 279 12.93 3.22 0.82
CA THR A 279 11.52 2.88 0.56
C THR A 279 10.99 3.58 -0.70
N SER A 280 11.69 4.59 -1.21
CA SER A 280 11.37 5.26 -2.48
C SER A 280 11.82 4.51 -3.75
N GLY A 281 12.40 3.30 -3.64
CA GLY A 281 12.50 2.38 -4.79
C GLY A 281 13.88 1.86 -5.17
N TRP A 282 14.92 2.11 -4.36
CA TRP A 282 16.25 1.55 -4.61
C TRP A 282 16.90 1.04 -3.34
N PHE A 283 17.77 0.03 -3.49
CA PHE A 283 18.66 -0.41 -2.45
C PHE A 283 20.07 -0.58 -3.00
N SER A 284 21.06 -0.46 -2.12
CA SER A 284 22.46 -0.66 -2.48
C SER A 284 23.21 -1.32 -1.34
N THR A 285 23.95 -2.38 -1.64
CA THR A 285 24.81 -3.05 -0.67
C THR A 285 26.23 -2.55 -0.83
N GLN A 286 26.81 -2.00 0.22
CA GLN A 286 28.17 -1.47 0.21
C GLN A 286 28.98 -2.02 1.38
N ASP A 287 30.30 -1.95 1.24
CA ASP A 287 31.22 -2.09 2.36
C ASP A 287 31.38 -0.72 3.02
N TRP A 288 30.83 -0.56 4.22
CA TRP A 288 30.86 0.67 5.01
C TRP A 288 31.99 0.60 6.02
N THR A 289 32.85 1.62 6.08
CA THR A 289 33.93 1.70 7.07
C THR A 289 33.72 2.90 7.98
N GLY A 290 33.71 2.68 9.29
CA GLY A 290 33.49 3.73 10.27
C GLY A 290 33.71 3.24 11.70
N VAL A 291 33.49 4.14 12.65
CA VAL A 291 33.52 3.82 14.09
C VAL A 291 32.09 3.48 14.53
N PRO A 292 31.85 2.33 15.17
CA PRO A 292 30.54 2.03 15.74
C PRO A 292 30.15 3.09 16.77
N LEU A 293 28.99 3.74 16.59
CA LEU A 293 28.34 4.62 17.55
C LEU A 293 28.32 4.05 18.97
N SER A 294 28.15 2.73 19.15
CA SER A 294 28.23 2.12 20.47
C SER A 294 29.59 2.35 21.14
N ALA A 295 30.69 2.30 20.38
CA ALA A 295 32.04 2.57 20.90
C ALA A 295 32.23 4.04 21.31
N LEU A 296 31.55 4.97 20.64
CA LEU A 296 31.61 6.40 20.98
C LEU A 296 30.69 6.76 22.16
N LEU A 297 29.52 6.11 22.24
CA LEU A 297 28.46 6.52 23.15
C LEU A 297 28.44 5.72 24.46
N THR A 298 28.88 4.46 24.48
CA THR A 298 28.86 3.62 25.70
C THR A 298 29.68 4.24 26.84
N PRO A 299 30.86 4.84 26.60
CA PRO A 299 31.65 5.47 27.66
C PRO A 299 30.96 6.68 28.31
N VAL A 300 30.00 7.31 27.63
CA VAL A 300 29.40 8.59 28.02
C VAL A 300 27.90 8.52 28.24
N ALA A 301 27.28 7.37 27.95
CA ALA A 301 25.87 7.15 28.15
C ALA A 301 25.58 7.01 29.65
N GLY A 302 24.85 7.98 30.22
CA GLY A 302 24.39 7.93 31.60
C GLY A 302 23.47 6.72 31.85
N ALA A 303 23.44 6.27 33.10
CA ALA A 303 22.51 5.23 33.55
C ALA A 303 21.06 5.67 33.24
N GLY A 304 20.41 5.00 32.30
CA GLY A 304 19.05 5.33 31.86
C GLY A 304 18.92 5.93 30.46
N ALA A 305 20.01 6.09 29.69
CA ALA A 305 19.94 6.49 28.28
C ALA A 305 19.04 5.53 27.46
N ARG A 306 17.93 6.06 26.89
CA ARG A 306 16.94 5.24 26.16
C ARG A 306 17.02 5.37 24.64
N SER A 307 17.59 6.47 24.15
CA SER A 307 17.63 6.79 22.73
C SER A 307 18.89 7.57 22.36
N VAL A 308 19.31 7.43 21.12
CA VAL A 308 20.36 8.23 20.49
C VAL A 308 19.69 9.19 19.51
N LEU A 309 20.00 10.47 19.62
CA LEU A 309 19.65 11.49 18.63
C LEU A 309 20.88 11.78 17.78
N VAL A 310 20.76 11.65 16.47
CA VAL A 310 21.79 12.05 15.50
C VAL A 310 21.27 13.26 14.76
N ARG A 311 22.03 14.35 14.80
CA ARG A 311 21.73 15.59 14.06
C ARG A 311 22.80 15.82 12.99
N SER A 312 22.34 16.20 11.80
CA SER A 312 23.21 16.51 10.66
C SER A 312 23.50 18.01 10.56
N ALA A 313 24.45 18.37 9.70
CA ALA A 313 24.79 19.75 9.37
C ALA A 313 23.61 20.54 8.78
N THR A 314 22.70 19.88 8.07
CA THR A 314 21.53 20.53 7.46
C THR A 314 20.43 20.82 8.48
N GLY A 315 20.60 20.37 9.73
CA GLY A 315 19.61 20.48 10.79
C GLY A 315 18.66 19.27 10.86
N TYR A 316 18.65 18.40 9.84
CA TYR A 316 17.90 17.14 9.87
C TYR A 316 18.37 16.28 11.05
N ALA A 317 17.43 15.68 11.78
CA ALA A 317 17.72 14.85 12.94
C ALA A 317 16.87 13.57 12.94
N THR A 318 17.45 12.48 13.45
CA THR A 318 16.75 11.22 13.65
C THR A 318 17.08 10.65 15.02
N ALA A 319 16.08 10.03 15.66
CA ALA A 319 16.24 9.39 16.96
C ALA A 319 15.91 7.90 16.87
N SER A 320 16.66 7.09 17.61
CA SER A 320 16.44 5.64 17.67
C SER A 320 16.76 5.08 19.04
N ARG A 321 16.13 3.97 19.42
CA ARG A 321 16.34 3.35 20.74
C ARG A 321 17.78 2.88 20.89
N TRP A 322 18.37 3.11 22.07
CA TRP A 322 19.73 2.71 22.43
C TRP A 322 20.03 1.24 22.13
N THR A 323 19.07 0.35 22.45
CA THR A 323 19.17 -1.10 22.23
C THR A 323 19.31 -1.50 20.76
N THR A 324 18.88 -0.65 19.84
CA THR A 324 19.06 -0.87 18.40
C THR A 324 20.54 -0.79 18.00
N TRP A 325 21.34 -0.03 18.75
CA TRP A 325 22.76 0.21 18.46
C TRP A 325 23.70 -0.79 19.14
N THR A 326 23.38 -1.20 20.37
CA THR A 326 24.21 -2.17 21.11
C THR A 326 24.10 -3.58 20.55
N GLY A 327 22.93 -4.00 20.07
CA GLY A 327 22.71 -5.31 19.45
C GLY A 327 23.30 -5.47 18.03
N CYS A 328 23.84 -4.40 17.44
CA CYS A 328 24.41 -4.47 16.09
C CYS A 328 25.81 -5.10 16.06
N CYS A 329 26.55 -5.12 17.18
CA CYS A 329 27.97 -5.51 17.17
C CYS A 329 28.38 -6.54 18.22
N SER A 330 27.47 -7.13 19.00
CA SER A 330 27.85 -8.22 19.90
C SER A 330 28.33 -9.44 19.09
N PRO A 331 29.50 -10.01 19.40
CA PRO A 331 29.84 -11.34 18.89
C PRO A 331 28.77 -12.35 19.35
N PRO A 332 28.44 -13.38 18.55
CA PRO A 332 27.53 -14.41 19.01
C PRO A 332 28.10 -15.07 20.28
N THR A 333 27.25 -15.27 21.28
CA THR A 333 27.54 -16.20 22.37
C THR A 333 27.78 -17.59 21.76
N PRO A 334 28.88 -18.28 22.11
CA PRO A 334 29.12 -19.63 21.61
C PRO A 334 28.01 -20.54 22.14
N GLY A 335 27.23 -21.18 21.25
CA GLY A 335 26.34 -22.27 21.67
C GLY A 335 25.00 -22.47 20.95
N THR A 336 24.57 -21.61 20.01
CA THR A 336 23.28 -21.83 19.30
C THR A 336 23.45 -21.93 17.78
N HIS A 337 23.81 -23.14 17.34
CA HIS A 337 23.76 -23.52 15.93
C HIS A 337 22.31 -23.83 15.51
N ARG A 338 21.61 -22.82 14.98
CA ARG A 338 20.61 -22.94 13.89
C ARG A 338 20.02 -21.56 13.59
N TRP A 339 20.34 -21.00 12.44
CA TRP A 339 19.67 -19.80 11.90
C TRP A 339 18.90 -20.16 10.63
N PRO A 340 17.63 -19.75 10.49
CA PRO A 340 16.94 -19.79 9.20
C PRO A 340 17.47 -18.66 8.28
N PRO A 341 17.46 -18.86 6.96
CA PRO A 341 17.97 -17.87 6.01
C PRO A 341 17.06 -16.63 5.96
N GLY A 342 17.63 -15.42 6.11
CA GLY A 342 16.94 -14.17 5.71
C GLY A 342 16.84 -13.00 6.70
N THR A 343 17.48 -13.02 7.89
CA THR A 343 17.39 -11.88 8.82
C THR A 343 18.46 -10.82 8.54
N ALA A 344 18.15 -9.84 7.69
CA ALA A 344 18.98 -8.65 7.52
C ALA A 344 18.98 -7.80 8.82
N ARG A 345 20.13 -7.74 9.49
CA ARG A 345 20.34 -6.90 10.68
C ARG A 345 20.67 -5.46 10.26
N ARG A 346 20.08 -4.52 10.98
CA ARG A 346 20.11 -3.07 10.74
C ARG A 346 21.51 -2.50 10.98
N CYS A 347 21.93 -1.52 10.18
CA CYS A 347 23.05 -0.63 10.47
C CYS A 347 22.88 0.62 9.59
N ALA A 348 22.86 1.82 10.17
CA ALA A 348 22.84 3.09 9.44
C ALA A 348 24.20 3.80 9.63
N TRP A 349 24.87 4.18 8.55
CA TRP A 349 26.19 4.87 8.55
C TRP A 349 26.30 5.85 7.37
N SER A 350 27.10 6.90 7.53
CA SER A 350 27.36 7.95 6.53
C SER A 350 28.52 7.61 5.57
N ARG A 351 28.57 8.31 4.43
CA ARG A 351 29.38 8.00 3.24
C ARG A 351 30.90 8.08 3.45
N ARG A 352 31.63 7.22 2.73
CA ARG A 352 33.05 7.43 2.41
C ARG A 352 33.17 8.58 1.40
N ALA A 353 33.85 9.66 1.78
CA ALA A 353 34.46 10.58 0.82
C ALA A 353 35.70 9.86 0.24
N GLY A 354 35.58 9.41 -1.01
CA GLY A 354 36.72 8.99 -1.82
C GLY A 354 37.42 10.24 -2.36
N VAL A 355 38.70 10.35 -2.07
CA VAL A 355 39.61 11.32 -2.70
C VAL A 355 39.70 10.93 -4.17
N ALA A 356 39.16 11.75 -5.06
CA ALA A 356 39.56 11.75 -6.46
C ALA A 356 40.80 12.64 -6.57
N SER A 357 41.97 12.01 -6.56
CA SER A 357 43.20 12.62 -7.03
C SER A 357 43.36 12.25 -8.51
N GLY A 358 43.46 13.26 -9.38
CA GLY A 358 44.11 13.15 -10.68
C GLY A 358 43.27 13.61 -11.88
N GLY A 359 43.81 14.60 -12.61
CA GLY A 359 43.45 14.92 -14.00
C GLY A 359 42.95 16.33 -14.19
#